data_AF-A0A4Y3KJ08-F1
#
_entry.id   AF-A0A4Y3KJ08-F1
#
_cell.length_a   1.000
_cell.length_b   1.000
_cell.length_c   1.000
_cell.angle_alpha   90.00
_cell.angle_beta   90.00
_cell.angle_gamma   90.00
#
_symmetry.space_group_name_H-M   'P 1'
#
loop_
_entity.id
_entity.type
_entity.pdbx_description
1 polymer ?
#
loop_
_entity_poly.entity_id
_entity_poly.type
_entity_poly.pdbx_seq_one_letter_code
_entity_poly.pdbx_strand_id
1 'polypeptide(L)'
;MDAEPDPESVARAIALRQLTSAPRSRSQLEEAMARRDVPEDVAARVLDRFTEVGLVDDAEYARMLVRTRHAERGLSRRAIAVELRRRGIDEETATAALEQVDADDETQAARALVRRKLRATASLDTETRLRRVVGTLGRKGYAPSLVLRLAREELAAEGADPAPDDDPWPATE
;
A
#
# COMPACT_ATOMS: atom_id res chain seq x y z
N MET A 1 -32.36 -38.07 -9.60
CA MET A 1 -32.03 -36.85 -10.34
C MET A 1 -31.42 -35.92 -9.33
N ASP A 2 -30.10 -35.71 -9.39
CA ASP A 2 -29.46 -34.69 -8.57
C ASP A 2 -30.00 -33.34 -9.05
N ALA A 3 -30.78 -32.68 -8.19
CA ALA A 3 -31.27 -31.35 -8.49
C ALA A 3 -30.06 -30.42 -8.68
N GLU A 4 -30.07 -29.64 -9.75
CA GLU A 4 -29.08 -28.60 -9.95
C GLU A 4 -29.06 -27.70 -8.70
N PRO A 5 -27.89 -27.46 -8.08
CA PRO A 5 -27.82 -26.77 -6.81
C PRO A 5 -28.36 -25.36 -6.96
N ASP A 6 -29.22 -24.96 -6.02
CA ASP A 6 -29.81 -23.61 -5.95
C ASP A 6 -28.70 -22.53 -6.06
N PRO A 7 -28.79 -21.61 -7.03
CA PRO A 7 -27.78 -20.57 -7.26
C PRO A 7 -27.47 -19.72 -6.02
N GLU A 8 -28.47 -19.48 -5.15
CA GLU A 8 -28.27 -18.72 -3.91
C GLU A 8 -27.40 -19.49 -2.92
N SER A 9 -27.67 -20.79 -2.76
CA SER A 9 -26.85 -21.70 -1.96
C SER A 9 -25.42 -21.81 -2.47
N VAL A 10 -25.22 -21.85 -3.79
CA VAL A 10 -23.88 -21.83 -4.42
C VAL A 10 -23.15 -20.51 -4.11
N ALA A 11 -23.82 -19.37 -4.30
CA ALA A 11 -23.27 -18.05 -4.01
C ALA A 11 -22.81 -17.92 -2.55
N ARG A 12 -23.68 -18.31 -1.59
CA ARG A 12 -23.36 -18.29 -0.15
C ARG A 12 -22.14 -19.16 0.16
N ALA A 13 -22.09 -20.38 -0.38
CA ALA A 13 -20.98 -21.29 -0.15
C ALA A 13 -19.65 -20.74 -0.70
N ILE A 14 -19.68 -20.06 -1.85
CA ILE A 14 -18.51 -19.38 -2.42
C ILE A 14 -18.05 -18.24 -1.50
N ALA A 15 -18.97 -17.35 -1.11
CA ALA A 15 -18.64 -16.19 -0.29
C ALA A 15 -18.07 -16.58 1.07
N LEU A 16 -18.74 -17.48 1.79
CA LEU A 16 -18.27 -17.94 3.11
C LEU A 16 -16.90 -18.61 3.03
N ARG A 17 -16.67 -19.43 2.00
CA ARG A 17 -15.36 -20.07 1.77
C ARG A 17 -14.27 -19.04 1.53
N GLN A 18 -14.55 -18.02 0.71
CA GLN A 18 -13.59 -16.95 0.43
C GLN A 18 -13.27 -16.13 1.68
N LEU A 19 -14.30 -15.70 2.42
CA LEU A 19 -14.17 -14.88 3.62
C LEU A 19 -13.45 -15.61 4.76
N THR A 20 -13.65 -16.93 4.89
CA THR A 20 -12.93 -17.74 5.89
C THR A 20 -11.44 -17.85 5.56
N SER A 21 -11.07 -17.83 4.27
CA SER A 21 -9.68 -17.96 3.85
C SER A 21 -8.90 -16.66 3.95
N ALA A 22 -9.52 -15.53 3.61
CA ALA A 22 -8.89 -14.22 3.63
C ALA A 22 -9.94 -13.12 3.54
N PRO A 23 -9.62 -11.90 4.01
CA PRO A 23 -10.44 -10.73 3.73
C PRO A 23 -10.68 -10.54 2.22
N ARG A 24 -11.90 -10.12 1.87
CA ARG A 24 -12.34 -9.85 0.50
C ARG A 24 -13.16 -8.58 0.46
N SER A 25 -12.99 -7.80 -0.60
CA SER A 25 -13.99 -6.79 -0.95
C SER A 25 -15.20 -7.45 -1.60
N ARG A 26 -16.31 -6.72 -1.65
CA ARG A 26 -17.53 -7.14 -2.33
C ARG A 26 -17.25 -7.51 -3.79
N SER A 27 -16.53 -6.67 -4.54
CA SER A 27 -16.26 -6.92 -5.96
C SER A 27 -15.46 -8.23 -6.17
N GLN A 28 -14.55 -8.57 -5.25
CA GLN A 28 -13.81 -9.84 -5.34
C GLN A 28 -14.71 -11.06 -5.14
N LEU A 29 -15.77 -10.92 -4.33
CA LEU A 29 -16.76 -11.95 -4.13
C LEU A 29 -17.67 -12.07 -5.35
N GLU A 30 -18.11 -10.95 -5.93
CA GLU A 30 -18.87 -10.91 -7.19
C GLU A 30 -18.09 -11.61 -8.31
N GLU A 31 -16.81 -11.26 -8.50
CA GLU A 31 -15.94 -11.94 -9.47
C GLU A 31 -15.80 -13.45 -9.18
N ALA A 32 -15.76 -13.85 -7.90
CA ALA A 32 -15.66 -15.26 -7.54
C ALA A 32 -16.94 -16.05 -7.82
N MET A 33 -18.10 -15.41 -7.65
CA MET A 33 -19.41 -15.97 -7.99
C MET A 33 -19.59 -16.05 -9.51
N ALA A 34 -19.21 -15.01 -10.25
CA ALA A 34 -19.27 -14.98 -11.71
C ALA A 34 -18.41 -16.08 -12.35
N ARG A 35 -17.22 -16.38 -11.80
CA ARG A 35 -16.38 -17.52 -12.25
C ARG A 35 -17.03 -18.90 -12.05
N ARG A 36 -18.16 -18.98 -11.36
CA ARG A 36 -18.94 -20.19 -11.12
C ARG A 36 -20.33 -20.09 -11.72
N ASP A 37 -20.53 -19.17 -12.66
CA ASP A 37 -21.77 -18.97 -13.40
C ASP A 37 -22.98 -18.65 -12.52
N VAL A 38 -22.75 -18.06 -11.33
CA VAL A 38 -23.82 -17.55 -10.48
C VAL A 38 -24.42 -16.31 -11.15
N PRO A 39 -25.76 -16.22 -11.32
CA PRO A 39 -26.42 -15.05 -11.86
C PRO A 39 -26.14 -13.78 -11.05
N GLU A 40 -25.94 -12.65 -11.73
CA GLU A 40 -25.56 -11.37 -11.11
C GLU A 40 -26.59 -10.89 -10.07
N ASP A 41 -27.88 -11.04 -10.36
CA ASP A 41 -28.96 -10.65 -9.46
C ASP A 41 -28.97 -11.49 -8.18
N VAL A 42 -28.64 -12.79 -8.28
CA VAL A 42 -28.50 -13.69 -7.13
C VAL A 42 -27.28 -13.30 -6.30
N ALA A 43 -26.14 -13.06 -6.95
CA ALA A 43 -24.92 -12.63 -6.28
C ALA A 43 -25.13 -11.32 -5.51
N ALA A 44 -25.77 -10.33 -6.15
CA ALA A 44 -26.10 -9.05 -5.54
C ALA A 44 -26.96 -9.22 -4.28
N ARG A 45 -28.08 -9.96 -4.36
CA ARG A 45 -28.95 -10.22 -3.20
C ARG A 45 -28.22 -10.89 -2.03
N VAL A 46 -27.37 -11.88 -2.32
CA VAL A 46 -26.59 -12.58 -1.28
C VAL A 46 -25.59 -11.64 -0.63
N LEU A 47 -24.87 -10.85 -1.43
CA LEU A 47 -23.87 -9.92 -0.93
C LEU A 47 -24.49 -8.75 -0.18
N ASP A 48 -25.65 -8.25 -0.61
CA ASP A 48 -26.42 -7.24 0.13
C ASP A 48 -26.78 -7.76 1.51
N ARG A 49 -27.30 -8.99 1.59
CA ARG A 49 -27.59 -9.62 2.88
C ARG A 49 -26.33 -9.79 3.73
N PHE A 50 -25.20 -10.15 3.13
CA PHE A 50 -23.94 -10.31 3.85
C PHE A 50 -23.41 -8.96 4.36
N THR A 51 -23.60 -7.88 3.62
CA THR A 51 -23.30 -6.52 4.07
C THR A 51 -24.22 -6.11 5.21
N GLU A 52 -25.53 -6.35 5.12
CA GLU A 52 -26.49 -6.06 6.19
C GLU A 52 -26.12 -6.74 7.52
N VAL A 53 -25.64 -7.98 7.47
CA VAL A 53 -25.22 -8.73 8.67
C VAL A 53 -23.75 -8.53 9.05
N GLY A 54 -23.02 -7.66 8.34
CA GLY A 54 -21.63 -7.31 8.65
C GLY A 54 -20.57 -8.36 8.26
N LEU A 55 -20.91 -9.34 7.41
CA LEU A 55 -19.95 -10.29 6.86
C LEU A 55 -19.10 -9.69 5.74
N VAL A 56 -19.64 -8.70 5.03
CA VAL A 56 -18.94 -7.96 3.97
C VAL A 56 -18.94 -6.48 4.35
N ASP A 57 -17.75 -5.92 4.54
CA ASP A 57 -17.54 -4.51 4.86
C ASP A 57 -16.35 -4.00 4.03
N ASP A 58 -16.66 -3.30 2.95
CA ASP A 58 -15.65 -2.71 2.06
C ASP A 58 -14.87 -1.57 2.73
N ALA A 59 -15.47 -0.88 3.71
CA ALA A 59 -14.80 0.18 4.45
C ALA A 59 -13.76 -0.41 5.42
N GLU A 60 -14.08 -1.49 6.14
CA GLU A 60 -13.07 -2.19 6.96
C GLU A 60 -12.01 -2.85 6.08
N TYR A 61 -12.40 -3.46 4.96
CA TYR A 61 -11.45 -4.00 4.00
C TYR A 61 -10.46 -2.94 3.53
N ALA A 62 -10.96 -1.75 3.16
CA ALA A 62 -10.14 -0.64 2.70
C ALA A 62 -9.18 -0.14 3.79
N ARG A 63 -9.67 0.09 5.02
CA ARG A 63 -8.83 0.52 6.15
C ARG A 63 -7.70 -0.45 6.43
N MET A 64 -8.02 -1.75 6.52
CA MET A 64 -7.03 -2.81 6.69
C MET A 64 -6.01 -2.82 5.54
N LEU A 65 -6.47 -2.76 4.29
CA LEU A 65 -5.59 -2.76 3.13
C LEU A 65 -4.60 -1.58 3.19
N VAL A 66 -5.08 -0.38 3.50
CA VAL A 66 -4.24 0.81 3.64
C VAL A 66 -3.19 0.59 4.75
N ARG A 67 -3.58 0.08 5.92
CA ARG A 67 -2.65 -0.18 7.05
C ARG A 67 -1.54 -1.13 6.61
N THR A 68 -1.92 -2.28 6.06
CA THR A 68 -0.99 -3.34 5.64
C THR A 68 -0.07 -2.86 4.51
N ARG A 69 -0.60 -2.19 3.48
CA ARG A 69 0.20 -1.74 2.33
C ARG A 69 1.16 -0.61 2.70
N HIS A 70 0.74 0.30 3.56
CA HIS A 70 1.61 1.35 4.06
C HIS A 70 2.71 0.76 4.96
N ALA A 71 2.35 0.00 5.99
CA ALA A 71 3.30 -0.51 6.99
C ALA A 71 4.27 -1.57 6.43
N GLU A 72 3.77 -2.59 5.73
CA GLU A 72 4.59 -3.72 5.32
C GLU A 72 5.30 -3.49 3.99
N ARG A 73 4.62 -2.81 3.05
CA ARG A 73 5.11 -2.63 1.69
C ARG A 73 5.66 -1.22 1.44
N GLY A 74 5.47 -0.28 2.36
CA GLY A 74 5.93 1.10 2.22
C GLY A 74 5.35 1.76 0.97
N LEU A 75 4.12 1.43 0.59
CA LEU A 75 3.47 2.03 -0.58
C LEU A 75 2.95 3.43 -0.22
N SER A 76 3.06 4.34 -1.18
CA SER A 76 2.44 5.67 -1.11
C SER A 76 0.91 5.57 -1.08
N ARG A 77 0.25 6.59 -0.53
CA ARG A 77 -1.22 6.76 -0.56
C ARG A 77 -1.75 6.63 -1.98
N ARG A 78 -1.05 7.21 -2.96
CA ARG A 78 -1.41 7.12 -4.38
C ARG A 78 -1.38 5.69 -4.92
N ALA A 79 -0.36 4.91 -4.59
CA ALA A 79 -0.29 3.50 -5.01
C ALA A 79 -1.39 2.67 -4.36
N ILE A 80 -1.68 2.93 -3.08
CA ILE A 80 -2.75 2.25 -2.35
C ILE A 80 -4.12 2.60 -2.93
N ALA A 81 -4.37 3.87 -3.29
CA ALA A 81 -5.60 4.31 -3.96
C ALA A 81 -5.83 3.58 -5.30
N VAL A 82 -4.77 3.31 -6.06
CA VAL A 82 -4.86 2.50 -7.29
C VAL A 82 -5.20 1.04 -6.96
N GLU A 83 -4.63 0.48 -5.89
CA GLU A 83 -4.95 -0.88 -5.45
C GLU A 83 -6.42 -0.98 -4.99
N LEU A 84 -6.91 -0.04 -4.17
CA LEU A 84 -8.29 0.01 -3.70
C LEU A 84 -9.30 0.03 -4.86
N ARG A 85 -9.10 0.90 -5.85
CA ARG A 85 -9.96 0.95 -7.04
C ARG A 85 -9.94 -0.35 -7.84
N ARG A 86 -8.78 -1.01 -7.95
CA ARG A 86 -8.67 -2.33 -8.59
C ARG A 86 -9.36 -3.43 -7.78
N ARG A 87 -9.64 -3.22 -6.50
CA ARG A 87 -10.44 -4.09 -5.63
C ARG A 87 -11.91 -3.69 -5.59
N GLY A 88 -12.35 -2.82 -6.50
CA GLY A 88 -13.74 -2.38 -6.58
C GLY A 88 -14.20 -1.50 -5.42
N ILE A 89 -13.28 -0.96 -4.62
CA ILE A 89 -13.63 0.00 -3.57
C ILE A 89 -13.96 1.34 -4.24
N ASP A 90 -15.12 1.89 -3.90
CA ASP A 90 -15.57 3.18 -4.39
C ASP A 90 -14.68 4.34 -3.89
N GLU A 91 -14.80 5.50 -4.54
CA GLU A 91 -13.92 6.64 -4.28
C GLU A 91 -14.09 7.24 -2.89
N GLU A 92 -15.31 7.27 -2.35
CA GLU A 92 -15.59 7.81 -1.03
C GLU A 92 -14.97 6.93 0.06
N THR A 93 -15.24 5.61 0.00
CA THR A 93 -14.66 4.63 0.91
C THR A 93 -13.14 4.60 0.82
N ALA A 94 -12.59 4.66 -0.40
CA ALA A 94 -11.14 4.68 -0.60
C ALA A 94 -10.51 5.96 -0.01
N THR A 95 -11.14 7.11 -0.20
CA THR A 95 -10.66 8.39 0.34
C THR A 95 -10.66 8.36 1.87
N ALA A 96 -11.78 7.97 2.49
CA ALA A 96 -11.89 7.87 3.94
C ALA A 96 -10.85 6.88 4.53
N ALA A 97 -10.63 5.73 3.90
CA ALA A 97 -9.62 4.79 4.35
C ALA A 97 -8.18 5.34 4.22
N LEU A 98 -7.90 6.19 3.24
CA LEU A 98 -6.59 6.83 3.03
C LEU A 98 -6.32 8.01 3.96
N GLU A 99 -7.31 8.53 4.68
CA GLU A 99 -7.15 9.60 5.67
C GLU A 99 -6.40 9.12 6.92
N GLN A 100 -6.37 7.81 7.18
CA GLN A 100 -5.59 7.24 8.28
C GLN A 100 -4.06 7.36 8.08
N VAL A 101 -3.61 7.75 6.89
CA VAL A 101 -2.21 8.06 6.58
C VAL A 101 -2.17 9.54 6.21
N ASP A 102 -1.65 10.37 7.10
CA ASP A 102 -1.49 11.78 6.80
C ASP A 102 -0.27 12.04 5.89
N ALA A 103 -0.12 13.29 5.44
CA ALA A 103 0.95 13.68 4.52
C ALA A 103 2.34 13.66 5.18
N ASP A 104 2.41 13.87 6.50
CA ASP A 104 3.66 13.88 7.25
C ASP A 104 4.15 12.44 7.44
N ASP A 105 3.28 11.53 7.84
CA ASP A 105 3.55 10.10 7.93
C ASP A 105 4.04 9.52 6.60
N GLU A 106 3.38 9.88 5.49
CA GLU A 106 3.80 9.46 4.15
C GLU A 106 5.20 10.01 3.79
N THR A 107 5.47 11.27 4.15
CA THR A 107 6.78 11.90 3.94
C THR A 107 7.87 11.24 4.78
N GLN A 108 7.58 10.90 6.04
CA GLN A 108 8.53 10.21 6.91
C GLN A 108 8.80 8.78 6.45
N ALA A 109 7.76 8.06 6.01
CA ALA A 109 7.92 6.75 5.39
C ALA A 109 8.82 6.81 4.14
N ALA A 110 8.59 7.82 3.27
CA ALA A 110 9.44 8.06 2.11
C ALA A 110 10.90 8.32 2.52
N ARG A 111 11.13 9.19 3.51
CA ARG A 111 12.47 9.53 4.00
C ARG A 111 13.19 8.31 4.58
N ALA A 112 12.51 7.47 5.34
CA ALA A 112 13.07 6.23 5.85
C ALA A 112 13.49 5.27 4.71
N LEU A 113 12.69 5.17 3.65
CA LEU A 113 13.03 4.38 2.46
C LEU A 113 14.24 4.96 1.71
N VAL A 114 14.32 6.28 1.57
CA VAL A 114 15.47 6.99 0.97
C VAL A 114 16.73 6.68 1.75
N ARG A 115 16.74 6.93 3.08
CA ARG A 115 17.88 6.65 3.97
C ARG A 115 18.39 5.23 3.84
N ARG A 116 17.48 4.26 3.93
CA ARG A 116 17.82 2.84 3.79
C ARG A 116 18.46 2.54 2.44
N LYS A 117 17.93 3.12 1.36
CA LYS A 117 18.45 2.88 0.01
C LYS A 117 19.80 3.55 -0.23
N LEU A 118 19.99 4.76 0.27
CA LEU A 118 21.25 5.49 0.20
C LEU A 118 22.36 4.76 0.96
N ARG A 119 22.08 4.27 2.18
CA ARG A 119 23.03 3.43 2.94
C ARG A 119 23.41 2.16 2.19
N ALA A 120 22.43 1.46 1.62
CA ALA A 120 22.66 0.25 0.83
C ALA A 120 23.38 0.48 -0.51
N THR A 121 23.65 1.73 -0.88
CA THR A 121 24.32 2.11 -2.14
C THR A 121 25.50 3.04 -1.91
N ALA A 122 26.05 3.10 -0.69
CA ALA A 122 27.11 4.02 -0.30
C ALA A 122 28.41 3.86 -1.13
N SER A 123 28.67 2.68 -1.70
CA SER A 123 29.84 2.42 -2.55
C SER A 123 29.75 2.96 -3.98
N LEU A 124 28.61 3.55 -4.36
CA LEU A 124 28.35 4.01 -5.72
C LEU A 124 28.45 5.54 -5.82
N ASP A 125 28.63 6.04 -7.04
CA ASP A 125 28.58 7.46 -7.32
C ASP A 125 27.18 8.05 -7.04
N THR A 126 27.15 9.34 -6.72
CA THR A 126 25.93 10.07 -6.33
C THR A 126 24.81 9.99 -7.38
N GLU A 127 25.15 10.04 -8.67
CA GLU A 127 24.15 10.00 -9.74
C GLU A 127 23.47 8.62 -9.80
N THR A 128 24.26 7.54 -9.72
CA THR A 128 23.75 6.17 -9.66
C THR A 128 22.92 5.94 -8.40
N ARG A 129 23.34 6.46 -7.24
CA ARG A 129 22.57 6.40 -5.99
C ARG A 129 21.19 7.05 -6.17
N LEU A 130 21.16 8.28 -6.69
CA LEU A 130 19.92 9.03 -6.93
C LEU A 130 18.98 8.29 -7.89
N ARG A 131 19.50 7.80 -9.01
CA ARG A 131 18.73 7.02 -10.00
C ARG A 131 18.09 5.78 -9.37
N ARG A 132 18.83 5.07 -8.52
CA ARG A 132 18.35 3.88 -7.80
C ARG A 132 17.27 4.22 -6.76
N VAL A 133 17.41 5.33 -6.05
CA VAL A 133 16.41 5.83 -5.09
C VAL A 133 15.11 6.19 -5.82
N VAL A 134 15.19 7.03 -6.84
CA VAL A 134 14.04 7.45 -7.67
C VAL A 134 13.31 6.25 -8.26
N GLY A 135 14.04 5.31 -8.88
CA GLY A 135 13.44 4.10 -9.45
C GLY A 135 12.76 3.23 -8.40
N THR A 136 13.34 3.10 -7.20
CA THR A 136 12.78 2.26 -6.14
C THR A 136 11.50 2.85 -5.55
N LEU A 137 11.52 4.14 -5.18
CA LEU A 137 10.34 4.80 -4.60
C LEU A 137 9.27 5.10 -5.66
N GLY A 138 9.66 5.33 -6.91
CA GLY A 138 8.71 5.47 -8.03
C GLY A 138 7.85 4.21 -8.21
N ARG A 139 8.43 3.00 -8.10
CA ARG A 139 7.66 1.74 -8.11
C ARG A 139 6.74 1.57 -6.90
N LYS A 140 6.99 2.30 -5.81
CA LYS A 140 6.11 2.37 -4.62
C LYS A 140 5.07 3.49 -4.72
N GLY A 141 5.09 4.25 -5.83
CA GLY A 141 4.10 5.26 -6.20
C GLY A 141 4.38 6.68 -5.70
N TYR A 142 5.47 6.90 -4.98
CA TYR A 142 5.86 8.24 -4.48
C TYR A 142 6.14 9.21 -5.63
N ALA A 143 5.78 10.47 -5.42
CA ALA A 143 5.99 11.53 -6.41
C ALA A 143 7.50 11.76 -6.65
N PRO A 144 7.94 11.87 -7.93
CA PRO A 144 9.36 12.09 -8.24
C PRO A 144 9.97 13.31 -7.54
N SER A 145 9.20 14.40 -7.43
CA SER A 145 9.62 15.64 -6.76
C SER A 145 9.93 15.44 -5.28
N LEU A 146 9.05 14.73 -4.55
CA LEU A 146 9.26 14.38 -3.14
C LEU A 146 10.51 13.52 -2.98
N VAL A 147 10.65 12.49 -3.81
CA VAL A 147 11.78 11.55 -3.72
C VAL A 147 13.11 12.26 -3.99
N LEU A 148 13.17 13.09 -5.03
CA LEU A 148 14.38 13.85 -5.38
C LEU A 148 14.77 14.83 -4.28
N ARG A 149 13.79 15.54 -3.71
CA ARG A 149 14.02 16.48 -2.61
C ARG A 149 14.61 15.77 -1.39
N LEU A 150 13.95 14.70 -0.92
CA LEU A 150 14.42 13.91 0.22
C LEU A 150 15.80 13.28 -0.03
N ALA A 151 16.05 12.75 -1.24
CA ALA A 151 17.34 12.16 -1.57
C ALA A 151 18.48 13.18 -1.51
N ARG A 152 18.26 14.40 -2.00
CA ARG A 152 19.25 15.49 -1.94
C ARG A 152 19.51 15.96 -0.51
N GLU A 153 18.45 16.12 0.28
CA GLU A 153 18.56 16.48 1.72
C GLU A 153 19.43 15.45 2.47
N GLU A 154 19.17 14.16 2.27
CA GLU A 154 19.90 13.09 2.96
C GLU A 154 21.35 12.96 2.47
N LEU A 155 21.60 13.12 1.16
CA LEU A 155 22.97 13.14 0.62
C LEU A 155 23.78 14.35 1.12
N ALA A 156 23.16 15.51 1.28
CA ALA A 156 23.80 16.69 1.86
C ALA A 156 24.15 16.46 3.34
N ALA A 157 23.26 15.81 4.10
CA ALA A 157 23.51 15.44 5.49
C ALA A 157 24.65 14.41 5.64
N GLU A 158 24.80 13.46 4.71
CA GLU A 158 25.94 12.52 4.69
C GLU A 158 27.30 13.23 4.50
N GLY A 159 27.33 14.39 3.83
CA GLY A 159 28.53 15.21 3.63
C GLY A 159 28.74 16.31 4.68
N ALA A 160 27.85 16.41 5.67
CA ALA A 160 27.86 17.43 6.72
C ALA A 160 28.12 16.81 8.11
N ASP A 161 29.07 15.88 8.20
CA ASP A 161 29.69 15.51 9.48
C ASP A 161 30.70 16.63 9.82
N PRO A 162 30.54 17.39 10.92
CA PRO A 162 31.59 18.30 11.34
C PRO A 162 32.82 17.43 11.65
N ALA A 163 33.94 17.72 10.99
CA ALA A 163 35.20 17.11 11.34
C ALA A 163 35.38 17.18 12.87
N PRO A 164 35.87 16.12 13.56
CA PRO A 164 36.45 16.35 14.87
C PRO A 164 37.51 17.42 14.68
N ASP A 165 37.47 18.46 15.53
CA ASP A 165 38.50 19.49 15.58
C ASP A 165 39.88 18.82 15.56
N ASP A 166 40.57 18.86 14.41
CA ASP A 166 42.02 18.77 14.39
C ASP A 166 42.49 20.11 14.96
N ASP A 167 42.53 20.18 16.29
CA ASP A 167 43.23 21.24 17.02
C ASP A 167 44.73 21.06 16.75
N PRO A 168 45.36 21.91 15.92
CA PRO A 168 46.78 21.79 15.65
C PRO A 168 47.49 22.68 16.66
N TRP A 169 47.79 22.18 17.86
CA TRP A 169 48.74 22.89 18.70
C TRP A 169 50.19 22.52 18.31
N PRO A 170 51.06 23.51 17.99
CA PRO A 170 52.43 23.28 17.60
C PRO A 170 53.31 22.89 18.79
N ALA A 171 54.35 22.10 18.50
CA ALA A 171 55.41 21.75 19.43
C ALA A 171 56.09 23.00 20.00
N THR A 172 56.28 23.02 21.32
CA THR A 172 57.24 23.91 22.00
C THR A 172 58.61 23.25 22.11
N GLU A 173 59.63 24.11 21.96
CA GLU A 173 61.08 23.91 21.91
C GLU A 173 61.71 22.95 22.94
#